data_AF-A0A973FDZ4-F1
#
_entry.id   AF-A0A973FDZ4-F1
#
_cell.length_a   1.000
_cell.length_b   1.000
_cell.length_c   1.000
_cell.angle_alpha   90.00
_cell.angle_beta   90.00
_cell.angle_gamma   90.00
#
_symmetry.space_group_name_H-M   'P 1'
#
loop_
_entity.id
_entity.type
_entity.pdbx_description
1 polymer ?
#
loop_
_entity_poly.entity_id
_entity_poly.type
_entity_poly.pdbx_seq_one_letter_code
_entity_poly.pdbx_strand_id
1 'polypeptide(L)'
;MDNKSNGKLIALAIGGAALMGALFFGVSFLTGYVPAPNASVILTPLRSFMGWFLLIFCASLIIMGLGKMSGAISDKWFLSFPLSIFVIVMVMFFSLRIYWEQGRTTTLEGKYIRSVEDLDAFLNKKPTVSDVPPAPAGFDFAAAKTLVDNRCNKCHTLDSVKDALNTKYKKTGQVNLIVKRMQGFPGSGITDDEAKTIGIWLFEKY
;
A
#
# COMPACT_ATOMS: atom_id res chain seq x y z
N MET A 1 -12.19 -50.12 -2.98
CA MET A 1 -10.95 -49.52 -2.43
C MET A 1 -10.85 -49.93 -0.97
N ASP A 2 -9.74 -50.57 -0.59
CA ASP A 2 -9.54 -51.10 0.77
C ASP A 2 -9.34 -49.97 1.81
N ASN A 3 -10.06 -50.03 2.94
CA ASN A 3 -9.96 -49.03 4.03
C ASN A 3 -8.55 -48.86 4.60
N LYS A 4 -7.63 -49.82 4.35
CA LYS A 4 -6.22 -49.72 4.74
C LYS A 4 -5.39 -48.74 3.88
N SER A 5 -5.78 -48.43 2.63
CA SER A 5 -5.01 -47.50 1.79
C SER A 5 -5.31 -46.03 2.10
N ASN A 6 -6.54 -45.72 2.51
CA ASN A 6 -6.95 -44.37 2.88
C ASN A 6 -6.22 -43.85 4.13
N GLY A 7 -6.01 -44.70 5.14
CA GLY A 7 -5.26 -44.31 6.35
C GLY A 7 -3.79 -43.96 6.07
N LYS A 8 -3.15 -44.69 5.14
CA LYS A 8 -1.76 -44.40 4.72
C LYS A 8 -1.67 -43.09 3.94
N LEU A 9 -2.66 -42.81 3.08
CA LEU A 9 -2.75 -41.54 2.34
C LEU A 9 -2.98 -40.35 3.27
N ILE A 10 -3.85 -40.48 4.26
CA ILE A 10 -4.12 -39.44 5.26
C ILE A 10 -2.86 -39.20 6.12
N ALA A 11 -2.18 -40.26 6.57
CA ALA A 11 -0.96 -40.13 7.34
C ALA A 11 0.18 -39.46 6.54
N LEU A 12 0.32 -39.80 5.25
CA LEU A 12 1.28 -39.16 4.35
C LEU A 12 0.95 -37.67 4.14
N ALA A 13 -0.33 -37.33 3.97
CA ALA A 13 -0.78 -35.95 3.79
C ALA A 13 -0.54 -35.09 5.04
N ILE A 14 -0.85 -35.63 6.24
CA ILE A 14 -0.61 -34.94 7.52
C ILE A 14 0.90 -34.79 7.76
N GLY A 15 1.68 -35.84 7.54
CA GLY A 15 3.14 -35.80 7.68
C GLY A 15 3.81 -34.81 6.71
N GLY A 16 3.38 -34.78 5.45
CA GLY A 16 3.82 -33.82 4.46
C GLY A 16 3.46 -32.38 4.83
N ALA A 17 2.24 -32.15 5.32
CA ALA A 17 1.80 -30.82 5.76
C ALA A 17 2.61 -30.31 6.96
N ALA A 18 2.90 -31.17 7.94
CA ALA A 18 3.72 -30.82 9.10
C ALA A 18 5.17 -30.50 8.73
N LEU A 19 5.81 -31.32 7.89
CA LEU A 19 7.17 -31.10 7.41
C LEU A 19 7.29 -29.79 6.62
N MET A 20 6.37 -29.56 5.67
CA MET A 20 6.36 -28.34 4.88
C MET A 20 6.08 -27.11 5.74
N GLY A 21 5.16 -27.20 6.70
CA GLY A 21 4.90 -26.14 7.66
C GLY A 21 6.15 -25.75 8.47
N ALA A 22 6.94 -26.73 8.92
CA ALA A 22 8.20 -26.49 9.63
C ALA A 22 9.27 -25.84 8.74
N LEU A 23 9.42 -26.29 7.49
CA LEU A 23 10.35 -25.70 6.52
C LEU A 23 9.99 -24.25 6.19
N PHE A 24 8.72 -23.96 5.92
CA PHE A 24 8.26 -22.60 5.64
C PHE A 24 8.36 -21.68 6.85
N PHE A 25 8.13 -22.20 8.06
CA PHE A 25 8.38 -21.45 9.30
C PHE A 25 9.86 -21.08 9.44
N GLY A 26 10.77 -22.02 9.18
CA GLY A 26 12.22 -21.75 9.16
C GLY A 26 12.64 -20.73 8.11
N VAL A 27 12.12 -20.83 6.88
CA VAL A 27 12.39 -19.86 5.80
C VAL A 27 11.84 -18.47 6.13
N SER A 28 10.70 -18.38 6.83
CA SER A 28 10.13 -17.09 7.25
C SER A 28 11.04 -16.37 8.26
N PHE A 29 11.69 -17.12 9.16
CA PHE A 29 12.73 -16.58 10.06
C PHE A 29 13.97 -16.11 9.30
N LEU A 30 14.43 -16.88 8.29
CA LEU A 30 15.61 -16.56 7.50
C LEU A 30 15.42 -15.35 6.57
N THR A 31 14.19 -15.13 6.08
CA THR A 31 13.88 -14.08 5.09
C THR A 31 13.34 -12.79 5.71
N GLY A 32 13.14 -12.75 7.03
CA GLY A 32 12.68 -11.55 7.75
C GLY A 32 11.24 -11.14 7.42
N TYR A 33 10.41 -12.07 6.94
CA TYR A 33 9.01 -11.77 6.63
C TYR A 33 8.22 -11.47 7.91
N VAL A 34 7.75 -10.24 8.06
CA VAL A 34 6.93 -9.79 9.19
C VAL A 34 5.45 -9.76 8.76
N PRO A 35 4.59 -10.66 9.27
CA PRO A 35 3.16 -10.61 8.98
C PRO A 35 2.52 -9.34 9.56
N ALA A 36 1.43 -8.85 8.95
CA ALA A 36 0.70 -7.68 9.42
C ALA A 36 0.27 -7.79 10.90
N PRO A 37 0.19 -6.68 11.64
CA PRO A 37 -0.01 -6.68 13.10
C PRO A 37 -1.31 -7.38 13.52
N ASN A 38 -1.19 -8.33 14.45
CA ASN A 38 -2.31 -9.07 15.03
C ASN A 38 -2.80 -8.41 16.33
N ALA A 39 -4.01 -8.76 16.76
CA ALA A 39 -4.53 -8.41 18.09
C ALA A 39 -3.77 -9.08 19.26
N SER A 40 -2.96 -10.13 19.00
CA SER A 40 -2.07 -10.71 20.00
C SER A 40 -0.79 -11.31 19.38
N VAL A 41 0.33 -11.14 20.07
CA VAL A 41 1.67 -11.60 19.64
C VAL A 41 1.77 -13.14 19.62
N ILE A 42 1.01 -13.81 20.48
CA ILE A 42 1.00 -15.28 20.66
C ILE A 42 0.39 -16.01 19.44
N LEU A 43 -0.54 -15.38 18.71
CA LEU A 43 -1.23 -15.99 17.55
C LEU A 43 -0.51 -15.76 16.21
N THR A 44 0.62 -15.07 16.22
CA THR A 44 1.44 -14.79 15.02
C THR A 44 1.83 -16.05 14.23
N PRO A 45 2.24 -17.17 14.86
CA PRO A 45 2.57 -18.40 14.14
C PRO A 45 1.36 -19.00 13.42
N LEU A 46 0.16 -18.81 13.99
CA LEU A 46 -1.08 -19.40 13.49
C LEU A 46 -1.50 -18.78 12.15
N ARG A 47 -1.15 -17.53 11.85
CA ARG A 47 -1.49 -16.88 10.57
C ARG A 47 -0.68 -17.43 9.40
N SER A 48 0.63 -17.60 9.60
CA SER A 48 1.50 -18.23 8.61
C SER A 48 1.05 -19.68 8.41
N PHE A 49 0.84 -20.42 9.50
CA PHE A 49 0.34 -21.79 9.44
C PHE A 49 -1.02 -21.92 8.75
N MET A 50 -1.99 -21.04 9.03
CA MET A 50 -3.33 -21.09 8.42
C MET A 50 -3.28 -20.80 6.92
N GLY A 51 -2.46 -19.84 6.49
CA GLY A 51 -2.27 -19.51 5.07
C GLY A 51 -1.64 -20.68 4.31
N TRP A 52 -0.58 -21.27 4.87
CA TRP A 52 0.10 -22.42 4.27
C TRP A 52 -0.73 -23.70 4.34
N PHE A 53 -1.43 -23.94 5.46
CA PHE A 53 -2.37 -25.04 5.62
C PHE A 53 -3.50 -24.95 4.58
N LEU A 54 -4.09 -23.77 4.39
CA LEU A 54 -5.11 -23.56 3.37
C LEU A 54 -4.55 -23.83 1.97
N LEU A 55 -3.32 -23.40 1.68
CA LEU A 55 -2.65 -23.64 0.40
C LEU A 55 -2.40 -25.14 0.16
N ILE A 56 -1.87 -25.85 1.16
CA ILE A 56 -1.63 -27.31 1.10
C ILE A 56 -2.94 -28.08 1.04
N PHE A 57 -3.97 -27.65 1.77
CA PHE A 57 -5.30 -28.25 1.77
C PHE A 57 -5.97 -28.06 0.41
N CYS A 58 -5.98 -26.85 -0.14
CA CYS A 58 -6.49 -26.57 -1.48
C CYS A 58 -5.71 -27.32 -2.56
N ALA A 59 -4.38 -27.37 -2.48
CA ALA A 59 -3.55 -28.16 -3.40
C ALA A 59 -3.87 -29.66 -3.30
N SER A 60 -4.06 -30.19 -2.08
CA SER A 60 -4.44 -31.58 -1.84
C SER A 60 -5.83 -31.91 -2.40
N LEU A 61 -6.80 -30.99 -2.26
CA LEU A 61 -8.12 -31.12 -2.87
C LEU A 61 -8.06 -31.08 -4.40
N ILE A 62 -7.22 -30.21 -4.98
CA ILE A 62 -7.00 -30.13 -6.43
C ILE A 62 -6.36 -31.44 -6.93
N ILE A 63 -5.32 -31.95 -6.26
CA ILE A 63 -4.67 -33.22 -6.63
C ILE A 63 -5.64 -34.39 -6.49
N MET A 64 -6.45 -34.45 -5.43
CA MET A 64 -7.47 -35.47 -5.27
C MET A 64 -8.56 -35.37 -6.36
N GLY A 65 -8.97 -34.15 -6.73
CA GLY A 65 -9.91 -33.90 -7.82
C GLY A 65 -9.35 -34.34 -9.18
N LEU A 66 -8.12 -33.93 -9.50
CA LEU A 66 -7.40 -34.34 -10.71
C LEU A 66 -7.14 -35.84 -10.75
N GLY A 67 -6.81 -36.46 -9.61
CA GLY A 67 -6.61 -37.90 -9.47
C GLY A 67 -7.89 -38.72 -9.67
N LYS A 68 -9.04 -38.21 -9.20
CA LYS A 68 -10.35 -38.83 -9.51
C LYS A 68 -10.75 -38.64 -10.97
N MET A 69 -10.43 -37.50 -11.57
CA MET A 69 -10.63 -37.26 -12.99
C MET A 69 -9.68 -38.10 -13.87
N SER A 70 -8.49 -38.46 -13.38
CA SER A 70 -7.53 -39.32 -14.07
C SER A 70 -8.06 -40.72 -14.39
N GLY A 71 -9.06 -41.22 -13.66
CA GLY A 71 -9.76 -42.47 -13.99
C GLY A 71 -10.88 -42.31 -15.05
N ALA A 72 -11.24 -41.07 -15.39
CA ALA A 72 -12.27 -40.70 -16.36
C ALA A 72 -11.70 -39.87 -17.53
N ILE A 73 -10.37 -39.80 -17.65
CA ILE A 73 -9.67 -39.07 -18.70
C ILE A 73 -9.93 -39.76 -20.03
N SER A 74 -10.78 -39.13 -20.84
CA SER A 74 -10.90 -39.36 -22.28
C SER A 74 -9.56 -39.04 -22.96
N ASP A 75 -9.22 -39.74 -24.05
CA ASP A 75 -8.01 -39.50 -24.88
C ASP A 75 -7.80 -38.04 -25.31
N LYS A 76 -8.81 -37.18 -25.16
CA LYS A 76 -8.77 -35.74 -25.44
C LYS A 76 -8.29 -34.86 -24.28
N TRP A 77 -7.81 -35.44 -23.16
CA TRP A 77 -7.42 -34.68 -21.96
C TRP A 77 -6.36 -33.59 -22.22
N PHE A 78 -5.46 -33.83 -23.16
CA PHE A 78 -4.46 -32.87 -23.61
C PHE A 78 -5.09 -31.60 -24.23
N LEU A 79 -6.27 -31.69 -24.85
CA LEU A 79 -6.99 -30.51 -25.35
C LEU A 79 -7.79 -29.80 -24.24
N SER A 80 -8.37 -30.54 -23.30
CA SER A 80 -9.21 -29.95 -22.26
C SER A 80 -8.41 -29.18 -21.20
N PHE A 81 -7.14 -29.52 -20.98
CA PHE A 81 -6.30 -28.89 -19.96
C PHE A 81 -5.85 -27.46 -20.33
N PRO A 82 -5.34 -27.17 -21.54
CA PRO A 82 -5.07 -25.80 -21.97
C PRO A 82 -6.35 -24.95 -22.06
N LEU A 83 -7.46 -25.55 -22.50
CA LEU A 83 -8.73 -24.85 -22.64
C LEU A 83 -9.29 -24.43 -21.27
N SER A 84 -9.21 -25.28 -20.24
CA SER A 84 -9.66 -24.94 -18.90
C SER A 84 -8.79 -23.86 -18.26
N ILE A 85 -7.47 -23.91 -18.46
CA ILE A 85 -6.55 -22.83 -18.03
C ILE A 85 -6.93 -21.51 -18.71
N PHE A 86 -7.17 -21.51 -20.02
CA PHE A 86 -7.59 -20.31 -20.74
C PHE A 86 -8.90 -19.72 -20.18
N VAL A 87 -9.89 -20.58 -19.90
CA VAL A 87 -11.16 -20.16 -19.30
C VAL A 87 -10.95 -19.60 -17.89
N ILE A 88 -10.14 -20.24 -17.05
CA ILE A 88 -9.84 -19.75 -15.70
C ILE A 88 -9.15 -18.38 -15.76
N VAL A 89 -8.15 -18.21 -16.64
CA VAL A 89 -7.45 -16.93 -16.82
C VAL A 89 -8.41 -15.85 -17.33
N MET A 90 -9.30 -16.18 -18.29
CA MET A 90 -10.35 -15.26 -18.76
C MET A 90 -11.29 -14.84 -17.63
N VAL A 91 -11.79 -15.80 -16.83
CA VAL A 91 -12.67 -15.50 -15.69
C VAL A 91 -11.94 -14.65 -14.65
N MET A 92 -10.68 -14.94 -14.34
CA MET A 92 -9.88 -14.11 -13.45
C MET A 92 -9.68 -12.70 -14.00
N PHE A 93 -9.36 -12.55 -15.28
CA PHE A 93 -9.18 -11.26 -15.94
C PHE A 93 -10.47 -10.42 -15.93
N PHE A 94 -11.62 -11.02 -16.27
CA PHE A 94 -12.92 -10.35 -16.22
C PHE A 94 -13.35 -10.00 -14.79
N SER A 95 -13.13 -10.90 -13.82
CA SER A 95 -13.46 -10.67 -12.42
C SER A 95 -12.60 -9.54 -11.84
N LEU A 96 -11.31 -9.51 -12.16
CA LEU A 96 -10.40 -8.42 -11.80
C LEU A 96 -10.86 -7.11 -12.44
N ARG A 97 -11.28 -7.11 -13.71
CA ARG A 97 -11.78 -5.89 -14.37
C ARG A 97 -12.99 -5.30 -13.66
N ILE A 98 -13.93 -6.14 -13.23
CA ILE A 98 -15.14 -5.71 -12.50
C ILE A 98 -14.77 -5.17 -11.11
N TYR A 99 -13.85 -5.84 -10.41
CA TYR A 99 -13.40 -5.37 -9.09
C TYR A 99 -12.57 -4.08 -9.15
N TRP A 100 -11.86 -3.84 -10.25
CA TRP A 100 -11.01 -2.66 -10.43
C TRP A 100 -11.76 -1.40 -10.91
N GLU A 101 -13.07 -1.47 -11.14
CA GLU A 101 -13.88 -0.27 -11.43
C GLU A 101 -13.94 0.70 -10.23
N GLN A 102 -13.61 0.21 -9.03
CA GLN A 102 -13.35 1.04 -7.85
C GLN A 102 -11.88 1.46 -7.88
N GLY A 103 -11.61 2.72 -8.23
CA GLY A 103 -10.25 3.28 -8.23
C GLY A 103 -9.59 3.17 -6.85
N ARG A 104 -8.25 3.05 -6.84
CA ARG A 104 -7.44 2.87 -5.60
C ARG A 104 -7.55 4.02 -4.61
N THR A 105 -7.95 5.20 -5.06
CA THR A 105 -8.06 6.41 -4.27
C THR A 105 -9.31 7.19 -4.68
N THR A 106 -10.08 7.61 -3.68
CA THR A 106 -11.22 8.51 -3.85
C THR A 106 -10.80 9.94 -3.48
N THR A 107 -11.18 10.91 -4.31
CA THR A 107 -11.05 12.33 -3.97
C THR A 107 -11.99 12.68 -2.82
N LEU A 108 -11.80 13.85 -2.19
CA LEU A 108 -12.73 14.38 -1.17
C LEU A 108 -14.18 14.53 -1.68
N GLU A 109 -14.35 14.53 -3.00
CA GLU A 109 -15.62 14.64 -3.72
C GLU A 109 -16.20 13.25 -4.08
N GLY A 110 -15.56 12.16 -3.63
CA GLY A 110 -15.99 10.79 -3.90
C GLY A 110 -15.69 10.28 -5.32
N LYS A 111 -14.93 11.03 -6.12
CA LYS A 111 -14.53 10.60 -7.47
C LYS A 111 -13.31 9.68 -7.41
N TYR A 112 -13.32 8.63 -8.22
CA TYR A 112 -12.18 7.73 -8.34
C TYR A 112 -11.13 8.32 -9.27
N ILE A 113 -9.85 8.28 -8.85
CA ILE A 113 -8.71 8.59 -9.71
C ILE A 113 -8.40 7.34 -10.54
N ARG A 114 -8.53 7.43 -11.87
CA ARG A 114 -8.50 6.25 -12.77
C ARG A 114 -7.28 6.18 -13.67
N SER A 115 -6.58 7.29 -13.87
CA SER A 115 -5.38 7.35 -14.71
C SER A 115 -4.25 8.13 -14.04
N VAL A 116 -3.06 8.06 -14.66
CA VAL A 116 -1.91 8.86 -14.23
C VAL A 116 -2.18 10.34 -14.44
N GLU A 117 -2.90 10.69 -15.51
CA GLU A 117 -3.32 12.07 -15.81
C GLU A 117 -4.32 12.58 -14.76
N ASP A 118 -5.30 11.77 -14.33
CA ASP A 118 -6.22 12.15 -13.26
C ASP A 118 -5.49 12.35 -11.93
N LEU A 119 -4.49 11.50 -11.66
CA LEU A 119 -3.66 11.62 -10.46
C LEU A 119 -2.82 12.90 -10.52
N ASP A 120 -2.17 13.16 -11.65
CA ASP A 120 -1.37 14.37 -11.87
C ASP A 120 -2.23 15.63 -11.75
N ALA A 121 -3.42 15.64 -12.37
CA ALA A 121 -4.37 16.74 -12.25
C ALA A 121 -4.83 16.96 -10.81
N PHE A 122 -5.12 15.89 -10.06
CA PHE A 122 -5.45 15.99 -8.64
C PHE A 122 -4.27 16.50 -7.80
N LEU A 123 -3.06 16.02 -8.09
CA LEU A 123 -1.85 16.40 -7.38
C LEU A 123 -1.46 17.86 -7.66
N ASN A 124 -1.74 18.39 -8.85
CA ASN A 124 -1.37 19.75 -9.26
C ASN A 124 -2.47 20.80 -9.04
N LYS A 125 -3.67 20.37 -8.61
CA LYS A 125 -4.77 21.28 -8.26
C LYS A 125 -4.40 22.12 -7.03
N LYS A 126 -4.40 23.44 -7.18
CA LYS A 126 -4.25 24.38 -6.05
C LYS A 126 -5.48 24.26 -5.11
N PRO A 127 -5.30 24.40 -3.79
CA PRO A 127 -6.43 24.41 -2.86
C PRO A 127 -7.37 25.58 -3.17
N THR A 128 -8.68 25.33 -3.04
CA THR A 128 -9.73 26.34 -3.25
C THR A 128 -9.80 27.37 -2.14
N VAL A 129 -9.29 27.05 -0.95
CA VAL A 129 -9.19 27.94 0.21
C VAL A 129 -7.80 27.76 0.82
N SER A 130 -7.11 28.87 1.12
CA SER A 130 -5.78 28.86 1.76
C SER A 130 -5.81 29.68 3.04
N ASP A 131 -5.12 29.18 4.07
CA ASP A 131 -4.86 29.91 5.32
C ASP A 131 -3.72 30.93 5.22
N VAL A 132 -3.06 30.99 4.06
CA VAL A 132 -2.05 31.99 3.71
C VAL A 132 -2.68 33.03 2.78
N PRO A 133 -2.65 34.33 3.14
CA PRO A 133 -3.14 35.38 2.26
C PRO A 133 -2.25 35.50 1.00
N PRO A 134 -2.79 36.01 -0.11
CA PRO A 134 -1.98 36.29 -1.31
C PRO A 134 -0.81 37.22 -0.99
N ALA A 135 0.31 37.03 -1.70
CA ALA A 135 1.45 37.92 -1.58
C ALA A 135 1.03 39.39 -1.86
N PRO A 136 1.45 40.35 -1.02
CA PRO A 136 1.20 41.76 -1.29
C PRO A 136 1.94 42.23 -2.55
N ALA A 137 1.46 43.31 -3.17
CA ALA A 137 2.14 43.92 -4.30
C ALA A 137 3.57 44.33 -3.93
N GLY A 138 4.55 43.91 -4.73
CA GLY A 138 5.97 44.17 -4.46
C GLY A 138 6.61 43.25 -3.41
N PHE A 139 5.98 42.13 -3.05
CA PHE A 139 6.59 41.16 -2.13
C PHE A 139 7.92 40.62 -2.67
N ASP A 140 8.98 40.74 -1.85
CA ASP A 140 10.31 40.26 -2.19
C ASP A 140 10.45 38.75 -1.94
N PHE A 141 10.18 37.97 -2.99
CA PHE A 141 10.31 36.52 -2.94
C PHE A 141 11.77 36.04 -2.78
N ALA A 142 12.77 36.85 -3.16
CA ALA A 142 14.17 36.47 -3.01
C ALA A 142 14.60 36.58 -1.54
N ALA A 143 14.29 37.70 -0.89
CA ALA A 143 14.52 37.86 0.55
C ALA A 143 13.73 36.82 1.36
N ALA A 144 12.47 36.56 0.99
CA ALA A 144 11.66 35.53 1.64
C ALA A 144 12.27 34.12 1.47
N LYS A 145 12.85 33.79 0.30
CA LYS A 145 13.59 32.54 0.12
C LYS A 145 14.76 32.44 1.08
N THR A 146 15.58 33.47 1.19
CA THR A 146 16.72 33.50 2.11
C THR A 146 16.28 33.31 3.56
N LEU A 147 15.16 33.92 3.96
CA LEU A 147 14.58 33.72 5.28
C LEU A 147 14.14 32.26 5.51
N VAL A 148 13.46 31.66 4.53
CA VAL A 148 13.04 30.24 4.58
C VAL A 148 14.26 29.33 4.69
N ASP A 149 15.28 29.55 3.87
CA ASP A 149 16.50 28.74 3.90
C ASP A 149 17.17 28.80 5.28
N ASN A 150 17.23 29.99 5.90
CA ASN A 150 17.83 30.20 7.21
C ASN A 150 17.00 29.63 8.38
N ARG A 151 15.67 29.72 8.32
CA ARG A 151 14.78 29.29 9.42
C ARG A 151 14.41 27.81 9.32
N CYS A 152 14.07 27.33 8.13
CA CYS A 152 13.52 26.00 7.93
C CYS A 152 14.58 24.90 7.76
N ASN A 153 15.87 25.25 7.63
CA ASN A 153 16.97 24.27 7.61
C ASN A 153 17.75 24.18 8.94
N LYS A 154 17.33 24.92 9.97
CA LYS A 154 18.07 24.98 11.24
C LYS A 154 18.00 23.68 12.05
N CYS A 155 16.83 23.04 12.06
CA CYS A 155 16.58 21.84 12.88
C CYS A 155 16.59 20.53 12.07
N HIS A 156 16.15 20.60 10.82
CA HIS A 156 16.21 19.53 9.82
C HIS A 156 16.19 20.20 8.45
N THR A 157 16.57 19.50 7.37
CA THR A 157 16.48 20.11 6.04
C THR A 157 15.02 20.26 5.61
N LEU A 158 14.71 21.34 4.89
CA LEU A 158 13.37 21.54 4.33
C LEU A 158 13.04 20.43 3.32
N ASP A 159 14.04 19.96 2.57
CA ASP A 159 13.86 18.88 1.60
C ASP A 159 13.49 17.54 2.25
N SER A 160 13.98 17.23 3.46
CA SER A 160 13.60 16.00 4.17
C SER A 160 12.11 15.90 4.48
N VAL A 161 11.40 17.04 4.48
CA VAL A 161 9.97 17.13 4.77
C VAL A 161 9.14 17.61 3.57
N LYS A 162 9.75 17.72 2.38
CA LYS A 162 9.12 18.26 1.15
C LYS A 162 7.81 17.57 0.81
N ASP A 163 7.81 16.24 0.81
CA ASP A 163 6.63 15.46 0.43
C ASP A 163 5.48 15.67 1.41
N ALA A 164 5.77 15.68 2.71
CA ALA A 164 4.79 15.95 3.75
C ALA A 164 4.27 17.40 3.67
N LEU A 165 5.16 18.38 3.44
CA LEU A 165 4.79 19.77 3.26
C LEU A 165 3.82 19.95 2.09
N ASN A 166 4.16 19.39 0.93
CA ASN A 166 3.37 19.53 -0.28
C ASN A 166 2.04 18.78 -0.22
N THR A 167 2.04 17.53 0.22
CA THR A 167 0.84 16.69 0.20
C THR A 167 -0.13 17.00 1.33
N LYS A 168 0.37 17.27 2.53
CA LYS A 168 -0.47 17.40 3.74
C LYS A 168 -0.88 18.84 4.04
N TYR A 169 -0.04 19.82 3.72
CA TYR A 169 -0.27 21.22 4.11
C TYR A 169 -0.47 22.14 2.91
N LYS A 170 0.36 22.06 1.87
CA LYS A 170 0.23 22.94 0.70
C LYS A 170 -1.04 22.66 -0.09
N LYS A 171 -1.32 21.39 -0.42
CA LYS A 171 -2.53 21.00 -1.18
C LYS A 171 -3.84 21.18 -0.42
N THR A 172 -3.78 21.21 0.91
CA THR A 172 -4.95 21.42 1.76
C THR A 172 -5.14 22.88 2.15
N GLY A 173 -4.24 23.78 1.73
CA GLY A 173 -4.29 25.20 2.08
C GLY A 173 -4.03 25.47 3.56
N GLN A 174 -3.20 24.64 4.21
CA GLN A 174 -2.87 24.67 5.63
C GLN A 174 -1.39 24.99 5.88
N VAL A 175 -0.79 25.87 5.08
CA VAL A 175 0.63 26.20 5.18
C VAL A 175 0.90 27.04 6.42
N ASN A 176 0.02 27.98 6.75
CA ASN A 176 0.18 28.81 7.94
C ASN A 176 0.10 27.94 9.22
N LEU A 177 -0.77 26.93 9.24
CA LEU A 177 -0.87 25.96 10.34
C LEU A 177 0.48 25.30 10.66
N ILE A 178 1.20 24.80 9.63
CA ILE A 178 2.47 24.13 9.84
C ILE A 178 3.58 25.10 10.22
N VAL A 179 3.61 26.30 9.62
CA VAL A 179 4.58 27.34 9.98
C VAL A 179 4.40 27.79 11.43
N LYS A 180 3.17 28.03 11.88
CA LYS A 180 2.85 28.34 13.29
C LYS A 180 3.24 27.22 14.24
N ARG A 181 3.08 25.95 13.83
CA ARG A 181 3.57 24.81 14.62
C ARG A 181 5.09 24.84 14.75
N MET A 182 5.82 25.10 13.67
CA MET A 182 7.29 25.20 13.71
C MET A 182 7.75 26.38 14.56
N GLN A 183 7.04 27.51 14.49
CA GLN A 183 7.27 28.67 15.34
C GLN A 183 7.20 28.31 16.83
N GLY A 184 6.24 27.48 17.23
CA GLY A 184 6.05 27.07 18.62
C GLY A 184 7.11 26.14 19.20
N PHE A 185 8.02 25.60 18.39
CA PHE A 185 9.09 24.74 18.90
C PHE A 185 10.20 25.54 19.61
N PRO A 186 10.72 25.05 20.75
CA PRO A 186 11.85 25.70 21.43
C PRO A 186 13.05 25.87 20.51
N GLY A 187 13.62 27.09 20.49
CA GLY A 187 14.80 27.40 19.67
C GLY A 187 14.51 27.65 18.18
N SER A 188 13.24 27.64 17.74
CA SER A 188 12.85 27.99 16.37
C SER A 188 13.33 29.40 15.96
N GLY A 189 13.18 30.37 16.87
CA GLY A 189 13.55 31.76 16.65
C GLY A 189 12.76 32.45 15.53
N ILE A 190 11.59 31.91 15.16
CA ILE A 190 10.71 32.47 14.14
C ILE A 190 9.80 33.51 14.80
N THR A 191 9.81 34.74 14.28
CA THR A 191 8.87 35.79 14.75
C THR A 191 7.52 35.69 14.03
N ASP A 192 6.50 36.40 14.51
CA ASP A 192 5.18 36.38 13.88
C ASP A 192 5.17 36.95 12.45
N ASP A 193 6.02 37.95 12.18
CA ASP A 193 6.13 38.56 10.85
C ASP A 193 6.98 37.70 9.89
N GLU A 194 8.00 37.03 10.43
CA GLU A 194 8.74 36.00 9.67
C GLU A 194 7.83 34.83 9.30
N ALA A 195 6.96 34.38 10.22
CA ALA A 195 6.00 33.31 9.94
C ALA A 195 5.05 33.65 8.77
N LYS A 196 4.57 34.90 8.69
CA LYS A 196 3.75 35.36 7.56
C LYS A 196 4.53 35.30 6.24
N THR A 197 5.76 35.81 6.26
CA THR A 197 6.65 35.86 5.08
C THR A 197 7.01 34.46 4.58
N ILE A 198 7.36 33.56 5.50
CA ILE A 198 7.64 32.15 5.23
C ILE A 198 6.40 31.46 4.65
N GLY A 199 5.22 31.68 5.24
CA GLY A 199 3.98 31.11 4.76
C GLY A 199 3.67 31.49 3.31
N ILE A 200 3.81 32.77 2.97
CA ILE A 200 3.61 33.28 1.60
C ILE A 200 4.57 32.59 0.62
N TRP A 201 5.86 32.52 0.94
CA TRP A 201 6.84 31.91 0.04
C TRP A 201 6.61 30.40 -0.14
N LEU A 202 6.34 29.67 0.95
CA LEU A 202 6.05 28.23 0.89
C LEU A 202 4.77 27.93 0.10
N PHE A 203 3.76 28.78 0.21
CA PHE A 203 2.52 28.59 -0.53
C PHE A 203 2.68 28.93 -2.02
N GLU A 204 3.36 30.03 -2.36
CA GLU A 204 3.41 30.53 -3.74
C GLU A 204 4.59 30.00 -4.56
N LYS A 205 5.73 29.64 -3.95
CA LYS A 205 6.99 29.38 -4.67
C LYS A 205 7.64 28.02 -4.42
N TYR A 206 7.37 27.34 -3.30
CA TYR A 206 7.99 26.05 -2.97
C TYR A 206 7.37 24.87 -3.70
#